data_AF-A0A9E3QIM0-F1
#
_entry.id   AF-A0A9E3QIM0-F1
#
_cell.length_a   1.000
_cell.length_b   1.000
_cell.length_c   1.000
_cell.angle_alpha   90.00
_cell.angle_beta   90.00
_cell.angle_gamma   90.00
#
_symmetry.space_group_name_H-M   'P 1'
#
loop_
_entity.id
_entity.type
_entity.pdbx_description
1 polymer ?
#
loop_
_entity_poly.entity_id
_entity_poly.type
_entity_poly.pdbx_seq_one_letter_code
_entity_poly.pdbx_strand_id
1 'polypeptide(L)' 'MSEHTATIDWRRETAGFTYEAYNRDHDWTFDGGITVRASATPNYRGSPV' A
#
# COMPACT_ATOMS: atom_id res chain seq x y z
N MET A 1 0.73 -22.10 -18.88
CA MET A 1 0.66 -20.71 -18.42
C MET A 1 0.78 -20.71 -16.91
N SER A 2 1.53 -19.77 -16.33
CA SER A 2 1.58 -19.55 -14.87
C SER A 2 0.71 -18.35 -14.50
N GLU A 3 0.13 -18.39 -13.32
CA GLU A 3 -0.55 -17.25 -12.68
C GLU A 3 0.40 -16.65 -11.63
N HIS A 4 0.32 -15.34 -11.45
CA HIS A 4 1.10 -14.60 -10.47
C HIS A 4 0.14 -13.68 -9.71
N THR A 5 -0.02 -13.92 -8.41
CA THR A 5 -0.94 -13.13 -7.58
C THR A 5 -0.19 -12.30 -6.54
N ALA A 6 -0.85 -11.21 -6.13
CA ALA A 6 -0.45 -10.38 -5.02
C ALA A 6 -1.70 -9.84 -4.34
N THR A 7 -1.70 -9.83 -3.02
CA THR A 7 -2.74 -9.20 -2.21
C THR A 7 -2.26 -7.83 -1.78
N ILE A 8 -3.08 -6.81 -2.03
CA ILE A 8 -2.80 -5.43 -1.63
C ILE A 8 -3.76 -5.07 -0.49
N ASP A 9 -3.22 -4.86 0.70
CA ASP A 9 -3.98 -4.50 1.90
C ASP A 9 -3.67 -3.07 2.32
N TRP A 10 -4.67 -2.20 2.20
CA TRP A 10 -4.64 -0.85 2.75
C TRP A 10 -5.63 -0.73 3.90
N ARG A 11 -5.21 -0.07 4.99
CA ARG A 11 -6.05 0.24 6.13
C ARG A 11 -5.96 1.72 6.43
N ARG A 12 -7.09 2.32 6.80
CA ARG A 12 -7.11 3.70 7.26
C ARG A 12 -6.45 3.79 8.63
N GLU A 13 -5.36 4.53 8.69
CA GLU A 13 -4.61 4.81 9.92
C GLU A 13 -4.69 6.30 10.32
N THR A 14 -5.15 7.14 9.38
CA THR A 14 -5.32 8.58 9.60
C THR A 14 -6.73 8.94 10.04
N ALA A 15 -6.82 9.96 10.90
CA ALA A 15 -8.09 10.52 11.33
C ALA A 15 -8.90 11.16 10.19
N GLY A 16 -8.25 11.68 9.14
CA GLY A 16 -8.90 12.23 7.96
C GLY A 16 -9.05 11.20 6.83
N PHE A 17 -10.14 11.30 6.07
CA PHE A 17 -10.35 10.55 4.81
C PHE A 17 -10.68 11.50 3.63
N THR A 18 -10.10 12.69 3.64
CA THR A 18 -10.04 13.55 2.45
C THR A 18 -8.82 13.17 1.61
N TYR A 19 -8.79 13.63 0.36
CA TYR A 19 -7.68 13.34 -0.52
C TYR A 19 -6.34 13.75 0.10
N GLU A 20 -6.27 14.89 0.78
CA GLU A 20 -5.03 15.40 1.35
C GLU A 20 -4.55 14.62 2.58
N ALA A 21 -5.45 13.92 3.26
CA ALA A 21 -5.24 13.47 4.63
C ALA A 21 -5.14 11.95 4.83
N TYR A 22 -5.64 11.11 3.91
CA TYR A 22 -5.58 9.66 4.12
C TYR A 22 -4.14 9.11 4.04
N ASN A 23 -3.76 8.07 4.81
CA ASN A 23 -2.44 7.45 4.68
C ASN A 23 -2.32 6.71 3.34
N ARG A 24 -1.16 6.72 2.71
CA ARG A 24 -0.91 5.97 1.46
C ARG A 24 -0.18 4.66 1.69
N ASP A 25 0.29 4.43 2.90
CA ASP A 25 1.05 3.24 3.27
C ASP A 25 0.13 2.02 3.26
N HIS A 26 0.62 0.94 2.65
CA HIS A 26 -0.09 -0.31 2.47
C HIS A 26 0.91 -1.46 2.37
N ASP A 27 0.39 -2.68 2.46
CA ASP A 27 1.21 -3.89 2.42
C ASP A 27 0.87 -4.71 1.16
N TRP A 28 1.91 -5.21 0.49
CA TRP A 28 1.79 -6.19 -0.59
C TRP A 28 2.20 -7.55 -0.07
N THR A 29 1.34 -8.55 -0.19
CA THR A 29 1.67 -9.94 0.13
C THR A 29 1.70 -10.76 -1.15
N PHE A 30 2.83 -11.43 -1.40
CA PHE A 30 3.03 -12.32 -2.54
C PHE A 30 2.79 -13.78 -2.14
N ASP A 31 2.54 -14.63 -3.13
CA ASP A 31 2.17 -16.04 -2.95
C ASP A 31 3.18 -16.86 -2.11
N GLY A 32 4.44 -16.42 -2.05
CA GLY A 32 5.49 -17.00 -1.19
C GLY A 32 5.43 -16.58 0.28
N GLY A 33 4.40 -15.82 0.70
CA GLY A 33 4.24 -15.29 2.05
C GLY A 33 5.11 -14.07 2.37
N ILE A 34 5.82 -13.51 1.38
CA ILE A 34 6.61 -12.29 1.56
C ILE A 34 5.65 -11.10 1.60
N THR A 35 5.76 -10.29 2.65
CA THR A 35 5.07 -9.01 2.77
C THR A 35 6.06 -7.85 2.59
N VAL A 36 5.73 -6.92 1.70
CA VAL A 36 6.52 -5.72 1.41
C VAL A 36 5.71 -4.49 1.79
N ARG A 37 6.32 -3.58 2.57
CA ARG A 37 5.76 -2.27 2.86
C ARG A 37 5.86 -1.39 1.61
N ALA A 38 4.75 -0.85 1.18
CA ALA A 38 4.65 0.02 0.02
C ALA A 38 3.93 1.34 0.38
N SER A 39 4.09 2.34 -0.47
CA SER A 39 3.32 3.58 -0.42
C SER A 39 3.14 4.15 -1.83
N ALA A 40 2.32 5.18 -1.96
CA ALA A 40 2.26 5.95 -3.20
C ALA A 40 3.59 6.67 -3.47
N THR A 41 3.76 7.23 -4.67
CA THR A 41 4.93 8.08 -4.91
C THR A 41 4.80 9.40 -4.12
N PRO A 42 5.92 10.10 -3.83
CA PRO A 42 5.88 11.37 -3.10
C PRO A 42 4.97 12.43 -3.74
N ASN A 43 4.91 12.47 -5.08
CA ASN A 43 4.02 13.37 -5.83
C ASN A 43 2.53 13.12 -5.56
N TYR A 44 2.18 11.94 -5.06
CA TYR A 44 0.82 11.55 -4.67
C TYR A 44 0.68 11.31 -3.16
N ARG A 45 1.53 11.98 -2.36
CA ARG A 45 1.49 11.99 -0.89
C ARG A 45 1.78 10.64 -0.23
N GLY A 46 2.57 9.80 -0.88
CA GLY A 46 3.09 8.59 -0.23
C GLY A 46 4.36 8.84 0.57
N SER A 47 4.61 7.94 1.52
CA SER A 47 5.82 7.91 2.33
C SER A 47 6.99 7.40 1.48
N PRO A 48 8.22 7.91 1.69
CA PRO A 48 9.40 7.28 1.12
C PRO A 48 9.56 5.88 1.71
N VAL A 49 9.66 4.88 0.84
CA VAL A 49 9.93 3.47 1.16
C VAL A 49 11.39 3.13 0.93
#